data_AF-A0A6V8PN79-F1
#
_entry.id   AF-A0A6V8PN79-F1
#
_cell.length_a   1.000
_cell.length_b   1.000
_cell.length_c   1.000
_cell.angle_alpha   90.00
_cell.angle_beta   90.00
_cell.angle_gamma   90.00
#
_symmetry.space_group_name_H-M   'P 1'
#
loop_
_entity.id
_entity.type
_entity.pdbx_description
1 polymer ?
#
loop_
_entity_poly.entity_id
_entity_poly.type
_entity_poly.pdbx_seq_one_letter_code
_entity_poly.pdbx_strand_id
1 'polypeptide(L)'
;FFSTSGALAVIPTYKGRRGHPLLLSLRLREEIMALDERRETLRTLLRRHSDSIQEVEFSEEEILWDLDTPEEVERHKDSYKEE
;
A
#
# COMPACT_ATOMS: atom_id res chain seq x y z
N PHE A 1 -6.40 -17.83 10.01
CA PHE A 1 -7.57 -17.74 9.12
C PHE A 1 -7.37 -16.56 8.19
N PHE A 2 -7.58 -16.74 6.89
CA PHE A 2 -7.56 -15.63 5.92
C PHE A 2 -9.00 -15.19 5.65
N SER A 3 -9.19 -13.89 5.41
CA SER A 3 -10.47 -13.34 4.97
C SER A 3 -10.28 -12.62 3.64
N THR A 4 -11.32 -12.62 2.82
CA THR A 4 -11.34 -11.88 1.56
C THR A 4 -12.10 -10.57 1.79
N SER A 5 -11.46 -9.44 1.49
CA SER A 5 -12.18 -8.17 1.39
C SER A 5 -12.83 -8.05 0.01
N GLY A 6 -14.01 -7.42 -0.06
CA GLY A 6 -14.64 -7.03 -1.33
C GLY A 6 -14.04 -5.76 -1.94
N ALA A 7 -13.04 -5.18 -1.28
CA ALA A 7 -12.42 -3.90 -1.64
C ALA A 7 -11.54 -4.05 -2.90
N LEU A 8 -11.37 -2.93 -3.61
CA LEU A 8 -10.47 -2.85 -4.77
C LEU A 8 -9.02 -2.62 -4.36
N ALA A 9 -8.80 -1.99 -3.20
CA ALA A 9 -7.49 -1.87 -2.60
C ALA A 9 -7.58 -1.97 -1.07
N VAL A 10 -6.53 -2.51 -0.45
CA VAL A 10 -6.36 -2.52 1.01
C VAL A 10 -5.07 -1.78 1.33
N ILE A 11 -5.15 -0.80 2.22
CA ILE A 11 -4.02 0.08 2.57
C ILE A 11 -3.78 0.00 4.07
N PRO A 12 -2.58 -0.39 4.53
CA PRO A 12 -2.24 -0.31 5.94
C PRO A 12 -2.10 1.16 6.35
N THR A 13 -2.57 1.48 7.55
CA THR A 13 -2.47 2.82 8.14
C THR A 13 -1.87 2.76 9.54
N TYR A 14 -1.16 3.82 9.91
CA TYR A 14 -0.67 4.05 11.27
C TYR A 14 -0.92 5.51 11.63
N LYS A 15 -1.75 5.75 12.65
CA LYS A 15 -2.15 7.08 13.12
C LYS A 15 -2.68 7.96 11.98
N GLY A 16 -3.49 7.38 11.09
CA GLY A 16 -4.08 8.07 9.94
C GLY A 16 -3.11 8.33 8.78
N ARG A 17 -1.88 7.84 8.83
CA ARG A 17 -0.93 7.86 7.71
C ARG A 17 -0.98 6.53 6.97
N ARG A 18 -1.12 6.58 5.65
CA ARG A 18 -1.05 5.40 4.78
C ARG A 18 0.39 4.92 4.63
N GLY A 19 0.58 3.61 4.68
CA GLY A 19 1.87 2.95 4.49
C GLY A 19 1.83 1.80 3.47
N HIS A 20 2.79 0.90 3.60
CA HIS A 20 3.07 -0.24 2.73
C HIS A 20 2.95 -1.57 3.51
N PRO A 21 2.72 -2.69 2.82
CA PRO A 21 2.44 -2.80 1.38
C PRO A 21 0.99 -2.45 1.04
N LEU A 22 0.81 -1.78 -0.09
CA LEU A 22 -0.49 -1.60 -0.73
C LEU A 22 -0.91 -2.90 -1.43
N LEU A 23 -2.10 -3.42 -1.11
CA LEU A 23 -2.68 -4.57 -1.80
C LEU A 23 -3.71 -4.09 -2.82
N LEU A 24 -3.63 -4.60 -4.05
CA LEU A 24 -4.54 -4.27 -5.14
C LEU A 24 -5.30 -5.50 -5.61
N SER A 25 -6.61 -5.33 -5.82
CA SER A 25 -7.43 -6.33 -6.49
C SER A 25 -7.04 -6.44 -7.96
N LEU A 26 -6.98 -7.68 -8.47
CA LEU A 26 -6.74 -7.93 -9.90
C LEU A 26 -7.82 -7.31 -10.81
N ARG A 27 -8.97 -6.91 -10.26
CA ARG A 27 -10.00 -6.17 -10.99
C ARG A 27 -9.51 -4.82 -11.50
N LEU A 28 -8.52 -4.21 -10.85
CA LEU A 28 -7.91 -2.94 -11.27
C LEU A 28 -6.87 -3.11 -12.39
N ARG A 29 -6.53 -4.34 -12.79
CA ARG A 29 -5.42 -4.61 -13.72
C ARG A 29 -5.53 -3.81 -15.02
N GLU A 30 -6.68 -3.86 -15.69
CA GLU A 30 -6.87 -3.19 -16.98
C GLU A 30 -6.78 -1.66 -16.82
N GLU A 31 -7.35 -1.11 -15.74
CA GLU A 31 -7.25 0.34 -15.45
C GLU A 31 -5.81 0.77 -15.16
N ILE A 32 -5.04 -0.04 -14.44
CA ILE A 32 -3.62 0.21 -14.16
C ILE A 32 -2.83 0.22 -15.47
N MET A 33 -3.05 -0.76 -16.34
CA MET A 33 -2.36 -0.86 -17.64
C MET A 33 -2.75 0.25 -18.61
N ALA A 34 -3.92 0.87 -18.41
CA ALA A 34 -4.42 1.97 -19.22
C ALA A 34 -4.03 3.36 -18.71
N LEU A 35 -3.33 3.47 -17.56
CA LEU A 35 -2.89 4.76 -17.03
C LEU A 35 -1.92 5.45 -18.01
N ASP A 36 -2.13 6.75 -18.24
CA ASP A 36 -1.14 7.57 -18.92
C ASP A 36 0.06 7.77 -17.98
N GLU A 37 1.13 6.99 -18.17
CA GLU A 37 2.35 7.03 -17.35
C GLU A 37 2.97 8.44 -17.19
N ARG A 38 2.69 9.37 -18.11
CA ARG A 38 3.20 10.74 -18.05
C ARG A 38 2.37 11.67 -17.17
N ARG A 39 1.10 11.33 -16.90
CA ARG A 39 0.12 12.22 -16.25
C ARG A 39 -0.55 11.59 -15.04
N GLU A 40 -0.61 10.27 -14.99
CA GLU A 40 -1.36 9.51 -14.03
C GLU A 40 -0.45 8.56 -13.27
N THR A 41 -0.88 8.23 -12.07
CA THR A 41 -0.15 7.35 -11.16
C THR A 41 -1.16 6.45 -10.46
N LEU A 42 -0.66 5.45 -9.75
CA LEU A 42 -1.50 4.60 -8.92
C LEU A 42 -2.29 5.40 -7.87
N ARG A 43 -1.73 6.50 -7.33
CA ARG A 43 -2.49 7.42 -6.44
C ARG A 43 -3.68 8.06 -7.15
N THR A 44 -3.57 8.36 -8.44
CA THR A 44 -4.68 8.90 -9.24
C THR A 44 -5.78 7.86 -9.42
N LEU A 45 -5.43 6.61 -9.72
CA LEU A 45 -6.37 5.51 -9.78
C LEU A 45 -7.08 5.27 -8.42
N LEU A 46 -6.31 5.18 -7.34
CA LEU A 46 -6.86 4.97 -5.99
C LEU A 46 -7.83 6.08 -5.58
N ARG A 47 -7.55 7.34 -5.95
CA ARG A 47 -8.47 8.46 -5.69
C ARG A 47 -9.81 8.32 -6.42
N ARG A 48 -9.83 7.72 -7.62
CA ARG A 48 -11.09 7.44 -8.36
C ARG A 48 -11.96 6.41 -7.66
N HIS A 49 -11.32 5.48 -6.96
CA HIS A 49 -11.95 4.37 -6.27
C HIS A 49 -11.96 4.56 -4.75
N SER A 50 -11.96 5.79 -4.25
CA SER A 50 -11.83 6.09 -2.81
C SER A 50 -12.84 5.34 -1.95
N ASP A 51 -14.05 5.17 -2.45
CA ASP A 51 -15.17 4.53 -1.74
C ASP A 51 -15.05 2.99 -1.72
N SER A 52 -14.12 2.44 -2.49
CA SER A 52 -13.83 1.00 -2.60
C SER A 52 -12.44 0.66 -2.03
N ILE A 53 -11.84 1.57 -1.27
CA ILE A 53 -10.60 1.34 -0.52
C ILE A 53 -10.93 0.95 0.92
N GLN A 54 -10.28 -0.10 1.40
CA GLN A 54 -10.31 -0.46 2.81
C GLN A 54 -8.98 -0.05 3.46
N GLU A 55 -9.05 0.81 4.47
CA GLU A 55 -7.90 1.11 5.32
C GLU A 55 -7.87 0.13 6.51
N VAL A 56 -6.68 -0.30 6.88
CA VAL A 56 -6.46 -1.24 8.00
C VAL A 56 -5.44 -0.61 8.93
N GLU A 57 -5.87 -0.25 10.14
CA GLU A 57 -5.00 0.35 11.14
C GLU A 57 -4.07 -0.70 11.77
N PHE A 58 -2.78 -0.39 11.83
CA PHE A 58 -1.71 -1.17 12.47
C PHE A 58 -1.21 -0.46 13.73
N SER A 59 -0.62 -1.22 14.65
CA SER A 59 -0.02 -0.70 15.88
C SER A 59 1.45 -0.28 15.71
N GLU A 60 2.08 -0.76 14.65
CA GLU A 60 3.49 -0.65 14.33
C GLU A 60 3.69 0.45 13.28
N GLU A 61 4.66 1.34 13.50
CA GLU A 61 4.96 2.44 12.57
C GLU A 61 5.79 1.98 11.36
N GLU A 62 6.33 0.77 11.43
CA GLU A 62 7.15 0.08 10.43
C GLU A 62 6.42 -0.07 9.09
N ILE A 63 5.09 -0.10 9.11
CA ILE A 63 4.27 -0.05 7.88
C ILE A 63 4.49 1.24 7.09
N LEU A 64 5.02 2.31 7.69
CA LEU A 64 5.31 3.57 7.01
C LEU A 64 6.69 3.59 6.35
N TRP A 65 7.52 2.56 6.52
CA TRP A 65 8.84 2.49 5.89
C TRP A 65 8.74 2.32 4.38
N ASP A 66 9.52 3.13 3.66
CA ASP A 66 9.54 3.15 2.20
C ASP A 66 10.79 2.40 1.69
N LEU A 67 10.72 1.07 1.75
CA LEU A 67 11.85 0.18 1.46
C LEU A 67 12.13 0.01 -0.05
N ASP A 68 12.07 1.11 -0.80
CA ASP A 68 12.21 1.15 -2.26
C ASP A 68 13.68 1.10 -2.73
N THR A 69 14.65 1.31 -1.83
CA THR A 69 16.09 1.34 -2.16
C THR A 69 16.92 0.43 -1.25
N PRO A 70 18.07 -0.09 -1.71
CA PRO A 70 18.99 -0.86 -0.88
C PRO A 70 19.45 -0.09 0.38
N GLU A 71 19.64 1.23 0.26
CA GLU A 71 20.04 2.10 1.36
C GLU A 71 18.93 2.26 2.41
N GLU A 72 17.67 2.37 1.97
CA GLU A 72 16.50 2.38 2.87
C GLU A 72 16.38 1.04 3.60
N VAL A 73 16.59 -0.08 2.91
CA VAL A 73 16.63 -1.39 3.55
C VAL A 73 17.73 -1.43 4.60
N GLU A 74 18.97 -1.06 4.25
CA GLU A 74 20.12 -1.05 5.17
C GLU A 74 19.84 -0.22 6.43
N ARG A 75 19.26 0.98 6.27
CA ARG A 75 18.90 1.87 7.38
C ARG A 75 17.97 1.21 8.39
N HIS A 76 17.08 0.32 7.94
CA HIS A 76 16.06 -0.32 8.77
C HIS A 76 16.38 -1.78 9.11
N LYS A 77 17.57 -2.29 8.75
CA LYS A 77 17.97 -3.69 9.05
C LYS A 77 18.04 -3.98 10.54
N ASP A 78 18.64 -3.09 11.33
CA ASP A 78 18.85 -3.30 12.77
C ASP A 78 17.56 -3.20 13.61
N SER A 79 16.49 -2.65 13.02
CA SER A 79 15.17 -2.54 13.64
C SER A 79 14.33 -3.82 13.52
N TYR A 80 14.74 -4.79 12.69
CA TYR A 80 14.18 -6.14 12.72
C TYR A 80 14.73 -6.90 13.92
N LYS A 81 13.95 -6.96 15.01
CA LYS A 81 14.20 -7.92 16.09
C LYS A 81 13.58 -9.25 15.69
N GLU A 82 14.41 -10.29 15.53
CA GLU A 82 13.92 -11.67 15.51
C GLU A 82 13.30 -11.99 16.88
N GLU A 83 12.00 -12.26 16.91
CA GLU A 83 11.31 -12.98 18.00
C GLU A 83 11.22 -14.47 17.68
#